data_AF-A0A7W4EXW5-F1
#
_entry.id   AF-A0A7W4EXW5-F1
#
_cell.length_a   1.000
_cell.length_b   1.000
_cell.length_c   1.000
_cell.angle_alpha   90.00
_cell.angle_beta   90.00
_cell.angle_gamma   90.00
#
_symmetry.space_group_name_H-M   'P 1'
#
loop_
_entity.id
_entity.type
_entity.pdbx_description
1 polymer ?
#
loop_
_entity_poly.entity_id
_entity_poly.type
_entity_poly.pdbx_seq_one_letter_code
_entity_poly.pdbx_strand_id
1 'polypeptide(L)'
;MIEQIRTFLANNPIENIETFFDNENIIWVDWREYDEDIVSYVNDELNEADKIEWKTIPSEKEGALDIVTLKKDEKEAVIRYDEDKWDRDTTLKSIGKFIDDKYKLCWFKPSLGGDTLSFVVIGNEDWEKLSAEFGEEKLKFYFSPVTEENAMFNLSMDQVFSLIELREKNNPN
;
A
#
# COMPACT_ATOMS: atom_id res chain seq x y z
N MET A 1 -9.52 7.09 -9.02
CA MET A 1 -8.08 7.19 -8.70
C MET A 1 -7.20 7.75 -9.82
N ILE A 2 -7.15 7.18 -11.04
CA ILE A 2 -6.16 7.60 -12.06
C ILE A 2 -6.14 9.11 -12.37
N GLU A 3 -7.31 9.73 -12.57
CA GLU A 3 -7.40 11.16 -12.89
C GLU A 3 -6.93 12.04 -11.72
N GLN A 4 -7.18 11.60 -10.48
CA GLN A 4 -6.72 12.30 -9.28
C GLN A 4 -5.19 12.23 -9.17
N ILE A 5 -4.58 11.07 -9.42
CA ILE A 5 -3.11 10.93 -9.47
C ILE A 5 -2.52 11.76 -10.61
N ARG A 6 -3.11 11.72 -11.81
CA ARG A 6 -2.68 12.53 -12.95
C ARG A 6 -2.70 14.02 -12.61
N THR A 7 -3.80 14.49 -12.02
CA THR A 7 -3.97 15.89 -11.61
C THR A 7 -2.93 16.29 -10.56
N PHE A 8 -2.70 15.44 -9.56
CA PHE A 8 -1.69 15.65 -8.53
C PHE A 8 -0.27 15.74 -9.13
N LEU A 9 0.09 14.81 -10.03
CA LEU A 9 1.41 14.79 -10.67
C LEU A 9 1.64 15.99 -11.61
N ALA A 10 0.59 16.48 -12.27
CA ALA A 10 0.63 17.62 -13.17
C ALA A 10 0.72 18.98 -12.45
N ASN A 11 0.05 19.13 -11.30
CA ASN A 11 -0.15 20.41 -10.63
C ASN A 11 0.72 20.54 -9.37
N ASN A 12 2.05 20.65 -9.51
CA ASN A 12 2.99 20.81 -8.39
C ASN A 12 2.66 19.92 -7.16
N PRO A 13 3.03 18.63 -7.19
CA PRO A 13 2.72 17.67 -6.15
C PRO A 13 3.00 18.15 -4.72
N ILE A 14 4.12 18.86 -4.49
CA ILE A 14 4.57 19.28 -3.15
C ILE A 14 3.52 20.16 -2.47
N GLU A 15 2.95 21.12 -3.19
CA GLU A 15 1.95 22.06 -2.65
C GLU A 15 0.57 21.40 -2.49
N ASN A 16 0.34 20.25 -3.12
CA ASN A 16 -0.95 19.59 -3.17
C ASN A 16 -0.99 18.25 -2.42
N ILE A 17 0.03 17.94 -1.60
CA ILE A 17 0.06 16.73 -0.77
C ILE A 17 -1.17 16.68 0.16
N GLU A 18 -1.43 17.77 0.90
CA GLU A 18 -2.56 17.84 1.85
C GLU A 18 -3.90 17.68 1.14
N THR A 19 -4.10 18.37 0.01
CA THR A 19 -5.31 18.22 -0.81
C THR A 19 -5.47 16.80 -1.34
N PHE A 20 -4.36 16.12 -1.67
CA PHE A 20 -4.40 14.73 -2.12
C PHE A 20 -4.75 13.78 -0.97
N PHE A 21 -4.29 14.05 0.25
CA PHE A 21 -4.65 13.27 1.45
C PHE A 21 -6.16 13.23 1.74
N ASP A 22 -6.90 14.28 1.34
CA ASP A 22 -8.36 14.36 1.49
C ASP A 22 -9.12 13.51 0.44
N ASN A 23 -8.42 12.81 -0.45
CA ASN A 23 -9.06 11.97 -1.45
C ASN A 23 -9.73 10.75 -0.81
N GLU A 24 -11.01 10.53 -1.14
CA GLU A 24 -11.80 9.41 -0.60
C GLU A 24 -11.24 8.03 -0.92
N ASN A 25 -10.43 7.91 -1.98
CA ASN A 25 -9.83 6.66 -2.42
C ASN A 25 -8.45 6.39 -1.79
N ILE A 26 -8.01 7.20 -0.82
CA ILE A 26 -6.84 6.88 -0.01
C ILE A 26 -7.22 5.87 1.06
N ILE A 27 -6.47 4.78 1.08
CA ILE A 27 -6.52 3.77 2.13
C ILE A 27 -5.57 4.18 3.24
N TRP A 28 -6.11 4.55 4.39
CA TRP A 28 -5.33 4.82 5.60
C TRP A 28 -5.20 3.54 6.42
N VAL A 29 -3.97 3.17 6.76
CA VAL A 29 -3.67 1.98 7.57
C VAL A 29 -2.92 2.42 8.81
N ASP A 30 -3.48 2.17 9.98
CA ASP A 30 -2.78 2.36 11.25
C ASP A 30 -1.88 1.15 11.56
N TRP A 31 -0.83 1.35 12.34
CA TRP A 31 0.02 0.23 12.76
C TRP A 31 -0.73 -0.83 13.59
N ARG A 32 -1.88 -0.47 14.18
CA ARG A 32 -2.75 -1.37 14.96
C ARG A 32 -3.86 -2.03 14.14
N GLU A 33 -3.91 -1.81 12.83
CA GLU A 33 -4.99 -2.31 11.97
C GLU A 33 -4.99 -3.85 11.88
N TYR A 34 -6.19 -4.45 11.91
CA TYR A 34 -6.35 -5.88 11.68
C TYR A 34 -6.19 -6.24 10.20
N ASP A 35 -5.86 -7.50 9.92
CA ASP A 35 -5.60 -7.95 8.55
C ASP A 35 -6.85 -7.90 7.69
N GLU A 36 -7.97 -8.36 8.23
CA GLU A 36 -9.28 -8.32 7.58
C GLU A 36 -9.74 -6.90 7.23
N ASP A 37 -9.42 -5.93 8.08
CA ASP A 37 -9.79 -4.54 7.87
C ASP A 37 -8.98 -3.96 6.71
N ILE A 38 -7.66 -4.22 6.66
CA ILE A 38 -6.81 -3.84 5.52
C ILE A 38 -7.30 -4.50 4.22
N VAL A 39 -7.69 -5.78 4.26
CA VAL A 39 -8.28 -6.46 3.09
C VAL A 39 -9.59 -5.78 2.66
N SER A 40 -10.44 -5.39 3.62
CA SER A 40 -11.69 -4.67 3.33
C SER A 40 -11.41 -3.33 2.66
N TYR A 41 -10.46 -2.54 3.16
CA TYR A 41 -10.12 -1.24 2.57
C TYR A 41 -9.59 -1.38 1.15
N VAL A 42 -8.76 -2.40 0.89
CA VAL A 42 -8.29 -2.66 -0.48
C VAL A 42 -9.45 -3.09 -1.37
N ASN A 43 -10.38 -3.92 -0.89
CA ASN A 43 -11.55 -4.35 -1.64
C ASN A 43 -12.48 -3.21 -2.05
N ASP A 44 -12.60 -2.17 -1.23
CA ASP A 44 -13.40 -0.99 -1.56
C ASP A 44 -12.86 -0.24 -2.79
N GLU A 45 -11.56 -0.38 -3.07
CA GLU A 45 -10.88 0.21 -4.24
C GLU A 45 -10.78 -0.74 -5.44
N LEU A 46 -11.14 -2.01 -5.28
CA LEU A 46 -11.16 -2.99 -6.36
C LEU A 46 -12.52 -3.01 -7.08
N ASN A 47 -12.49 -3.39 -8.36
CA ASN A 47 -13.73 -3.70 -9.06
C ASN A 47 -14.43 -4.89 -8.41
N GLU A 48 -15.77 -4.93 -8.44
CA GLU A 48 -16.56 -6.03 -7.86
C GLU A 48 -16.10 -7.43 -8.30
N ALA A 49 -15.69 -7.57 -9.57
CA ALA A 49 -15.23 -8.84 -10.13
C ALA A 49 -13.86 -9.28 -9.60
N ASP A 50 -13.10 -8.38 -8.97
CA ASP A 50 -11.72 -8.56 -8.54
C ASP A 50 -11.57 -8.55 -7.01
N LYS A 51 -12.66 -8.34 -6.26
CA LYS A 51 -12.66 -8.37 -4.79
C LYS A 51 -12.15 -9.70 -4.25
N ILE A 52 -11.35 -9.60 -3.21
CA ILE A 52 -10.75 -10.70 -2.46
C ILE A 52 -11.75 -11.20 -1.42
N GLU A 53 -12.04 -12.50 -1.44
CA GLU A 53 -12.67 -13.17 -0.31
C GLU A 53 -11.61 -13.47 0.75
N TRP A 54 -11.94 -13.37 2.04
CA TRP A 54 -11.01 -13.77 3.10
C TRP A 54 -11.68 -14.60 4.17
N LYS A 55 -10.86 -15.38 4.88
CA LYS A 55 -11.26 -16.12 6.08
C LYS A 55 -10.19 -16.00 7.14
N THR A 56 -10.62 -15.72 8.35
CA THR A 56 -9.79 -15.73 9.55
C THR A 56 -9.99 -17.06 10.28
N ILE A 57 -8.92 -17.81 10.47
CA ILE A 57 -8.91 -19.09 11.18
C ILE A 57 -8.21 -18.86 12.52
N PRO A 58 -8.91 -19.03 13.65
CA PRO A 58 -8.29 -18.88 14.95
C PRO A 58 -7.11 -19.83 15.16
N SER A 59 -6.04 -19.33 15.77
CA SER A 59 -4.92 -20.19 16.14
C SER A 59 -5.31 -21.13 17.29
N GLU A 60 -4.98 -22.42 17.17
CA GLU A 60 -5.12 -23.40 18.26
C GLU A 60 -4.08 -23.20 19.37
N LYS A 61 -2.97 -22.50 19.07
CA LYS A 61 -1.91 -22.20 20.02
C LYS A 61 -2.26 -20.93 20.79
N GLU A 62 -2.32 -21.04 22.12
CA GLU A 62 -2.58 -19.92 23.02
C GLU A 62 -1.56 -18.79 22.79
N GLY A 63 -2.08 -17.59 22.51
CA GLY A 63 -1.27 -16.38 22.28
C GLY A 63 -0.66 -16.25 20.88
N ALA A 64 -0.86 -17.21 19.97
CA ALA A 64 -0.49 -17.06 18.58
C ALA A 64 -1.58 -16.33 17.78
N LEU A 65 -1.18 -15.73 16.67
CA LEU A 65 -2.06 -14.94 15.83
C LEU A 65 -2.99 -15.82 14.99
N ASP A 66 -4.20 -15.32 14.78
CA ASP A 66 -5.12 -15.92 13.84
C ASP A 66 -4.55 -15.84 12.42
N ILE A 67 -4.93 -16.81 11.60
CA ILE A 67 -4.41 -16.93 10.22
C ILE A 67 -5.45 -16.38 9.27
N VAL A 68 -5.08 -15.38 8.48
CA VAL A 68 -5.92 -14.87 7.40
C VAL A 68 -5.53 -15.51 6.07
N THR A 69 -6.53 -16.09 5.39
CA THR A 69 -6.40 -16.66 4.05
C THR A 69 -7.17 -15.80 3.06
N LEU A 70 -6.48 -15.32 2.03
CA LEU A 70 -7.01 -14.58 0.89
C LEU A 70 -7.38 -15.55 -0.22
N LYS A 71 -8.53 -15.32 -0.86
CA LYS A 71 -9.04 -16.17 -1.94
C LYS A 71 -9.71 -15.35 -3.02
N LYS A 72 -9.45 -15.73 -4.27
CA LYS A 72 -10.15 -15.21 -5.44
C LYS A 72 -10.11 -16.26 -6.55
N ASP A 73 -11.28 -16.72 -6.96
CA ASP A 73 -11.43 -17.80 -7.95
C ASP A 73 -10.62 -19.04 -7.52
N GLU A 74 -9.59 -19.44 -8.27
CA GLU A 74 -8.68 -20.54 -7.93
C GLU A 74 -7.39 -20.07 -7.20
N LYS A 75 -7.16 -18.75 -7.09
CA LYS A 75 -6.01 -18.16 -6.39
C LYS A 75 -6.27 -18.16 -4.89
N GLU A 76 -5.32 -18.66 -4.12
CA GLU A 76 -5.36 -18.66 -2.65
C GLU A 76 -3.99 -18.29 -2.11
N ALA A 77 -3.95 -17.48 -1.05
CA ALA A 77 -2.73 -17.11 -0.34
C ALA A 77 -3.00 -16.98 1.16
N VAL A 78 -1.98 -17.25 1.97
CA VAL A 78 -2.06 -17.11 3.42
C VAL A 78 -1.15 -15.96 3.84
N ILE A 79 -1.66 -15.06 4.67
CA ILE A 79 -0.84 -14.04 5.33
C ILE A 79 -0.06 -14.77 6.43
N ARG A 80 1.25 -14.94 6.23
CA ARG A 80 2.14 -15.70 7.12
C ARG A 80 3.14 -14.78 7.77
N TYR A 81 3.09 -14.73 9.09
CA TYR A 81 4.06 -14.01 9.90
C TYR A 81 5.26 -14.89 10.25
N ASP A 82 6.47 -14.31 10.17
CA ASP A 82 7.71 -15.01 10.55
C ASP A 82 7.82 -15.23 12.07
N GLU A 83 7.23 -14.33 12.86
CA GLU A 83 7.06 -14.44 14.31
C GLU A 83 5.56 -14.34 14.65
N ASP A 84 5.13 -14.84 15.83
CA ASP A 84 3.75 -14.65 16.33
C ASP A 84 3.50 -13.18 16.76
N LYS A 85 3.73 -12.22 15.85
CA LYS A 85 3.64 -10.77 16.06
C LYS A 85 3.00 -10.10 14.85
N TRP A 86 2.15 -9.12 15.14
CA TRP A 86 1.47 -8.33 14.13
C TRP A 86 2.51 -7.54 13.33
N ASP A 87 2.60 -7.82 12.02
CA ASP A 87 3.44 -7.06 11.08
C ASP A 87 2.61 -6.53 9.90
N ARG A 88 2.36 -5.20 9.87
CA ARG A 88 1.55 -4.61 8.79
C ARG A 88 2.27 -4.66 7.43
N ASP A 89 3.60 -4.73 7.41
CA ASP A 89 4.34 -4.89 6.16
C ASP A 89 4.02 -6.25 5.53
N THR A 90 4.05 -7.33 6.32
CA THR A 90 3.68 -8.68 5.87
C THR A 90 2.27 -8.71 5.28
N THR A 91 1.30 -8.07 5.94
CA THR A 91 -0.08 -7.98 5.47
C THR A 91 -0.19 -7.24 4.14
N LEU A 92 0.34 -6.01 4.06
CA LEU A 92 0.32 -5.19 2.86
C LEU A 92 1.06 -5.84 1.68
N LYS A 93 2.20 -6.49 1.94
CA LYS A 93 2.94 -7.27 0.92
C LYS A 93 2.14 -8.46 0.42
N SER A 94 1.49 -9.19 1.33
CA SER A 94 0.66 -10.34 0.97
C SER A 94 -0.50 -9.92 0.07
N ILE A 95 -1.20 -8.83 0.43
CA ILE A 95 -2.30 -8.29 -0.38
C ILE A 95 -1.80 -7.73 -1.70
N GLY A 96 -0.73 -6.92 -1.68
CA GLY A 96 -0.13 -6.34 -2.88
C GLY A 96 0.29 -7.39 -3.91
N LYS A 97 0.92 -8.48 -3.45
CA LYS A 97 1.24 -9.66 -4.27
C LYS A 97 -0.01 -10.41 -4.74
N PHE A 98 -1.05 -10.45 -3.92
CA PHE A 98 -2.29 -11.13 -4.25
C PHE A 98 -3.07 -10.46 -5.39
N ILE A 99 -2.92 -9.15 -5.59
CA ILE A 99 -3.61 -8.40 -6.65
C ILE A 99 -2.70 -8.00 -7.83
N ASP A 100 -1.43 -8.42 -7.81
CA ASP A 100 -0.37 -7.91 -8.70
C ASP A 100 -0.60 -8.17 -10.19
N ASP A 101 -1.46 -9.12 -10.54
CA ASP A 101 -1.81 -9.48 -11.90
C ASP A 101 -2.60 -8.37 -12.60
N LYS A 102 -3.37 -7.58 -11.85
CA LYS A 102 -4.20 -6.50 -12.40
C LYS A 102 -3.93 -5.14 -11.77
N TYR A 103 -3.44 -5.10 -10.54
CA TYR A 103 -3.34 -3.87 -9.73
C TYR A 103 -1.99 -3.75 -9.05
N LYS A 104 -1.67 -2.54 -8.62
CA LYS A 104 -0.58 -2.23 -7.70
C LYS A 104 -1.16 -1.59 -6.46
N LEU A 105 -0.94 -2.22 -5.30
CA LEU A 105 -1.03 -1.52 -4.03
C LEU A 105 0.21 -0.64 -3.90
N CYS A 106 0.00 0.67 -3.79
CA CYS A 106 1.08 1.65 -3.77
C CYS A 106 1.04 2.45 -2.47
N TRP A 107 2.17 2.48 -1.76
CA TRP A 107 2.38 3.41 -0.66
C TRP A 107 2.52 4.84 -1.20
N PHE A 108 1.65 5.73 -0.76
CA PHE A 108 1.80 7.17 -0.99
C PHE A 108 2.82 7.72 0.02
N LYS A 109 4.07 7.84 -0.44
CA LYS A 109 5.25 8.09 0.38
C LYS A 109 5.28 9.43 1.14
N PRO A 110 4.47 10.45 0.84
CA PRO A 110 4.34 11.60 1.74
C PRO A 110 3.90 11.24 3.18
N SER A 111 3.25 10.10 3.41
CA SER A 111 2.92 9.66 4.78
C SER A 111 4.10 9.03 5.56
N LEU A 112 5.31 8.97 4.97
CA LEU A 112 6.49 8.37 5.59
C LEU A 112 6.76 8.93 6.99
N GLY A 113 6.94 8.01 7.95
CA GLY A 113 7.28 8.33 9.34
C GLY A 113 6.07 8.55 10.26
N GLY A 114 4.85 8.44 9.74
CA GLY A 114 3.63 8.44 10.55
C GLY A 114 3.29 7.07 11.15
N ASP A 115 2.51 7.08 12.23
CA ASP A 115 1.90 5.88 12.83
C ASP A 115 0.77 5.30 11.95
N THR A 116 0.23 6.13 11.05
CA THR A 116 -0.76 5.79 10.04
C THR A 116 -0.19 6.12 8.66
N LEU A 117 -0.18 5.15 7.75
CA LEU A 117 0.37 5.30 6.40
C LEU A 117 -0.76 5.29 5.36
N SER A 118 -0.58 6.05 4.28
CA SER A 118 -1.56 6.19 3.20
C SER A 118 -1.19 5.34 1.98
N PHE A 119 -2.17 4.65 1.42
CA PHE A 119 -2.02 3.79 0.25
C PHE A 119 -3.07 4.10 -0.80
N VAL A 120 -2.79 3.69 -2.04
CA VAL A 120 -3.72 3.76 -3.15
C VAL A 120 -3.62 2.47 -3.97
N VAL A 121 -4.72 2.08 -4.61
CA VAL A 121 -4.73 1.00 -5.60
C VAL A 121 -4.69 1.61 -6.99
N ILE A 122 -3.76 1.15 -7.83
CA ILE A 122 -3.59 1.62 -9.21
C ILE A 122 -3.66 0.42 -10.15
N GLY A 123 -4.53 0.44 -11.16
CA GLY A 123 -4.54 -0.60 -12.19
C GLY A 123 -3.20 -0.66 -12.94
N ASN A 124 -2.73 -1.85 -13.29
CA ASN A 124 -1.45 -2.04 -13.98
C ASN A 124 -1.38 -1.23 -15.29
N GLU A 125 -2.45 -1.20 -16.08
CA GLU A 125 -2.52 -0.37 -17.30
C GLU A 125 -2.43 1.13 -17.00
N ASP A 126 -3.03 1.57 -15.90
CA ASP A 126 -3.03 2.98 -15.52
C ASP A 126 -1.67 3.41 -14.96
N TRP A 127 -0.98 2.52 -14.26
CA TRP A 127 0.42 2.70 -13.88
C TRP A 127 1.31 2.94 -15.11
N GLU A 128 1.18 2.11 -16.15
CA GLU A 128 1.97 2.28 -17.39
C GLU A 128 1.66 3.61 -18.09
N LYS A 129 0.38 4.01 -18.14
CA LYS A 129 -0.02 5.32 -18.69
C LYS A 129 0.61 6.47 -17.91
N LEU A 130 0.50 6.46 -16.58
CA LEU A 130 1.06 7.50 -15.71
C LEU A 130 2.59 7.53 -15.80
N SER A 131 3.24 6.36 -15.88
CA SER A 131 4.69 6.24 -16.03
C SER A 131 5.17 6.82 -17.37
N ALA A 132 4.45 6.54 -18.47
CA ALA A 132 4.75 7.11 -19.77
C ALA A 132 4.50 8.63 -19.84
N GLU A 133 3.51 9.14 -19.10
CA GLU A 133 3.14 10.56 -19.09
C GLU A 133 4.08 11.42 -18.22
N PHE A 134 4.42 10.97 -17.01
CA PHE A 134 5.16 11.75 -16.02
C PHE A 134 6.59 11.26 -15.76
N GLY A 135 6.97 10.12 -16.33
CA GLY A 135 8.21 9.45 -16.04
C GLY A 135 8.13 8.55 -14.79
N GLU A 136 8.73 7.37 -14.90
CA GLU A 136 8.70 6.37 -13.84
C GLU A 136 9.33 6.87 -12.54
N GLU A 137 10.40 7.67 -12.62
CA GLU A 137 11.09 8.23 -11.46
C GLU A 137 10.16 9.13 -10.62
N LYS A 138 9.46 10.07 -11.27
CA LYS A 138 8.53 10.97 -10.58
C LYS A 138 7.33 10.20 -10.02
N LEU A 139 6.78 9.25 -10.78
CA LEU A 139 5.68 8.41 -10.30
C LEU A 139 6.10 7.60 -9.06
N LYS A 140 7.24 6.89 -9.14
CA LYS A 140 7.80 6.11 -8.03
C LYS A 140 8.26 6.96 -6.86
N PHE A 141 8.58 8.24 -7.06
CA PHE A 141 8.90 9.15 -5.96
C PHE A 141 7.70 9.35 -5.04
N TYR A 142 6.49 9.49 -5.58
CA TYR A 142 5.27 9.67 -4.78
C TYR A 142 4.58 8.35 -4.42
N PHE A 143 4.49 7.42 -5.37
CA PHE A 143 3.74 6.19 -5.23
C PHE A 143 4.68 5.00 -5.37
N SER A 144 4.97 4.33 -4.25
CA SER A 144 5.86 3.16 -4.23
C SER A 144 5.02 1.88 -4.26
N PRO A 145 5.09 1.05 -5.31
CA PRO A 145 4.47 -0.28 -5.26
C PRO A 145 4.97 -1.04 -4.02
N VAL A 146 4.04 -1.68 -3.32
CA VAL A 146 4.36 -2.53 -2.17
C VAL A 146 4.89 -3.85 -2.73
N THR A 147 6.16 -4.14 -2.45
CA THR A 147 6.82 -5.39 -2.84
C THR A 147 7.50 -6.04 -1.63
N GLU A 148 7.97 -7.27 -1.78
CA GLU A 148 8.66 -8.01 -0.71
C GLU A 148 9.85 -7.25 -0.12
N GLU A 149 10.51 -6.41 -0.93
CA GLU A 149 11.71 -5.63 -0.59
C GLU A 149 11.43 -4.34 0.19
N ASN A 150 10.19 -3.84 0.20
CA ASN A 150 9.87 -2.57 0.82
C ASN A 150 9.67 -2.74 2.34
N ALA A 151 10.28 -1.88 3.15
CA ALA A 151 9.87 -1.69 4.55
C ALA A 151 9.02 -0.41 4.65
N MET A 152 7.92 -0.48 5.40
CA MET A 152 6.98 0.63 5.59
C MET A 152 6.81 0.94 7.08
N PHE A 153 6.17 0.06 7.84
CA PHE A 153 6.03 0.16 9.29
C PHE A 153 7.26 -0.36 10.04
N ASN A 154 8.01 -1.30 9.45
CA ASN A 154 9.19 -1.89 10.08
C ASN A 154 10.46 -1.03 9.93
N LEU A 155 10.32 0.25 9.58
CA LEU A 155 11.43 1.18 9.51
C LEU A 155 11.82 1.66 10.91
N SER A 156 13.10 1.59 11.26
CA SER A 156 13.61 2.23 12.46
C SER A 156 13.55 3.76 12.31
N MET A 157 13.59 4.46 13.44
CA MET A 157 13.60 5.93 13.46
C MET A 157 14.76 6.51 12.62
N ASP A 158 15.96 5.93 12.71
CA ASP A 158 17.12 6.34 11.91
C ASP A 158 16.90 6.11 10.40
N GLN A 159 16.25 4.99 10.03
CA GLN A 159 15.90 4.71 8.64
C GLN A 159 14.85 5.70 8.12
N VAL A 160 13.84 6.01 8.92
CA VAL A 160 12.82 7.03 8.59
C VAL A 160 13.48 8.37 8.32
N PHE A 161 14.32 8.87 9.24
CA PHE A 161 15.02 10.15 9.04
C PHE A 161 15.92 10.13 7.79
N SER A 162 16.67 9.04 7.58
CA SER A 162 17.52 8.89 6.40
C SER A 162 16.71 8.93 5.10
N LEU A 163 15.54 8.28 5.08
CA LEU A 163 14.65 8.27 3.92
C LEU A 163 14.00 9.64 3.69
N ILE A 164 13.61 10.36 4.74
CA ILE A 164 13.09 11.73 4.64
C ILE A 164 14.15 12.65 4.01
N GLU A 165 15.38 12.65 4.54
CA GLU A 165 16.47 13.44 3.97
C GLU A 165 16.77 13.08 2.51
N LEU A 166 16.74 11.78 2.18
CA LEU A 166 16.97 11.32 0.81
C LEU A 166 15.86 11.81 -0.13
N ARG A 167 14.60 11.80 0.34
CA ARG A 167 13.45 12.32 -0.43
C ARG A 167 13.56 13.82 -0.67
N GLU A 168 13.98 14.59 0.33
CA GLU A 168 14.20 16.03 0.18
C GLU A 168 15.30 16.33 -0.84
N LYS A 169 16.41 15.57 -0.81
CA LYS A 169 17.54 15.74 -1.73
C LYS A 169 17.21 15.34 -3.17
N ASN A 170 16.36 14.32 -3.35
CA ASN A 170 16.01 13.75 -4.66
C ASN A 170 14.62 14.20 -5.14
N ASN A 171 14.10 15.32 -4.65
CA ASN A 171 12.78 15.81 -5.04
C ASN A 171 12.75 16.13 -6.54
N PRO A 172 11.86 15.52 -7.33
CA PRO A 172 11.82 15.71 -8.79
C PRO A 172 11.08 16.98 -9.23
N ASN A 173 10.69 17.87 -8.31
CA ASN A 173 10.03 19.16 -8.63
C ASN A 173 10.82 20.34 -8.09
#